data_AF-A0A9E1QXS9-F1
#
_entry.id   AF-A0A9E1QXS9-F1
#
_cell.length_a   1.000
_cell.length_b   1.000
_cell.length_c   1.000
_cell.angle_alpha   90.00
_cell.angle_beta   90.00
_cell.angle_gamma   90.00
#
_symmetry.space_group_name_H-M   'P 1'
#
loop_
_entity.id
_entity.type
_entity.pdbx_description
1 polymer ?
#
loop_
_entity_poly.entity_id
_entity_poly.type
_entity_poly.pdbx_seq_one_letter_code
_entity_poly.pdbx_strand_id
1 'polypeptide(L)'
;VLFYHPNNSLKGENDVLMQQMDIFPSLIDLLGYDKSLNTWGRSVFSGLGQPFSINYSGTVYHFSMNKFTLVFDGNEVIGVYDIDDYWLENNIINDKTIDFNKEEIYLKAFIQDYMDRIIDKKLNYFKSSE
;
A
#
# COMPACT_ATOMS: atom_id res chain seq x y z
N VAL A 1 -1.53 4.39 13.36
CA VAL A 1 -1.96 3.15 14.04
C VAL A 1 -1.10 2.96 15.28
N LEU A 2 -1.64 2.44 16.39
CA LEU A 2 -0.86 2.18 17.61
C LEU A 2 -0.76 0.67 17.85
N PHE A 3 0.47 0.16 17.98
CA PHE A 3 0.73 -1.18 18.49
C PHE A 3 1.19 -1.09 19.94
N TYR A 4 0.55 -1.83 20.82
CA TYR A 4 0.87 -1.84 22.25
C TYR A 4 1.12 -3.27 22.73
N HIS A 5 2.23 -3.46 23.44
CA HIS A 5 2.54 -4.72 24.10
C HIS A 5 2.89 -4.46 25.58
N PRO A 6 2.20 -5.11 26.56
CA PRO A 6 2.33 -4.77 27.98
C PRO A 6 3.73 -4.89 28.58
N ASN A 7 4.61 -5.71 28.00
CA ASN A 7 6.00 -5.84 28.47
C ASN A 7 6.92 -4.68 28.00
N ASN A 8 6.36 -3.67 27.32
CA ASN A 8 7.08 -2.54 26.74
C ASN A 8 8.15 -2.92 25.71
N SER A 9 8.00 -4.05 24.99
CA SER A 9 8.90 -4.42 23.89
C SER A 9 8.76 -3.51 22.67
N LEU A 10 7.58 -2.93 22.46
CA LEU A 10 7.30 -1.99 21.39
C LEU A 10 7.41 -0.56 21.93
N LYS A 11 8.40 0.19 21.43
CA LYS A 11 8.67 1.58 21.82
C LYS A 11 9.12 2.39 20.61
N GLY A 12 8.82 3.68 20.62
CA GLY A 12 9.22 4.64 19.59
C GLY A 12 8.12 4.94 18.58
N GLU A 13 8.49 5.72 17.58
CA GLU A 13 7.64 6.18 16.48
C GLU A 13 8.23 5.72 15.15
N ASN A 14 7.38 5.50 14.16
CA ASN A 14 7.77 5.08 12.82
C ASN A 14 6.89 5.79 11.80
N ASP A 15 7.49 6.68 11.02
CA ASP A 15 6.81 7.52 10.03
C ASP A 15 6.69 6.86 8.65
N VAL A 16 7.07 5.59 8.53
CA VAL A 16 6.88 4.84 7.29
C VAL A 16 5.39 4.65 7.01
N LEU A 17 4.99 4.89 5.76
CA LEU A 17 3.61 4.67 5.29
C LEU A 17 3.05 3.31 5.73
N MET A 18 1.89 3.36 6.37
CA MET A 18 1.13 2.21 6.82
C MET A 18 -0.35 2.39 6.47
N GLN A 19 -1.00 1.30 6.10
CA GLN A 19 -2.41 1.24 5.77
C GLN A 19 -3.12 0.09 6.50
N GLN A 20 -4.45 0.06 6.44
CA GLN A 20 -5.26 -0.92 7.19
C GLN A 20 -4.89 -2.38 6.85
N MET A 21 -4.56 -2.67 5.58
CA MET A 21 -4.19 -4.02 5.15
C MET A 21 -2.86 -4.51 5.74
N ASP A 22 -2.03 -3.62 6.29
CA ASP A 22 -0.75 -3.99 6.93
C ASP A 22 -0.94 -4.54 8.35
N ILE A 23 -2.09 -4.29 8.99
CA ILE A 23 -2.34 -4.69 10.38
C ILE A 23 -2.28 -6.21 10.52
N PHE A 24 -2.95 -6.95 9.62
CA PHE A 24 -2.99 -8.40 9.67
C PHE A 24 -1.61 -9.05 9.55
N PRO A 25 -0.82 -8.83 8.48
CA PRO A 25 0.52 -9.40 8.39
C PRO A 25 1.47 -8.93 9.50
N SER A 26 1.31 -7.71 10.02
CA SER A 26 2.11 -7.23 11.16
C SER A 26 1.83 -8.01 12.44
N LEU A 27 0.57 -8.36 12.71
CA LEU A 27 0.21 -9.20 13.86
C LEU A 27 0.74 -10.63 13.71
N ILE A 28 0.65 -11.20 12.51
CA ILE A 28 1.13 -12.55 12.23
C ILE A 28 2.66 -12.65 12.41
N ASP A 29 3.40 -11.63 11.96
CA ASP A 29 4.84 -11.52 12.16
C ASP A 29 5.21 -11.46 13.66
N LEU A 30 4.49 -10.65 14.45
CA LEU A 30 4.68 -10.57 15.91
C LEU A 30 4.43 -11.91 16.63
N LEU A 31 3.55 -12.77 16.09
CA LEU A 31 3.29 -14.10 16.65
C LEU A 31 4.38 -15.14 16.30
N GLY A 32 5.34 -14.78 15.44
CA GLY A 32 6.41 -15.68 15.00
C GLY A 32 5.94 -16.75 14.02
N TYR A 33 4.89 -16.49 13.25
CA TYR A 33 4.40 -17.41 12.23
C TYR A 33 5.29 -17.36 10.98
N ASP A 34 5.79 -18.53 10.56
CA ASP A 34 6.85 -18.65 9.55
C ASP A 34 6.38 -19.23 8.20
N LYS A 35 5.09 -19.47 8.02
CA LYS A 35 4.54 -19.96 6.75
C LYS A 35 4.10 -18.82 5.83
N SER A 36 3.90 -19.14 4.56
CA SER A 36 3.41 -18.18 3.57
C SER A 36 2.03 -17.62 3.95
N LEU A 37 1.86 -16.33 3.64
CA LEU A 37 0.62 -15.58 3.85
C LEU A 37 0.14 -15.03 2.52
N ASN A 38 -1.16 -15.16 2.27
CA ASN A 38 -1.78 -14.52 1.12
C ASN A 38 -2.36 -13.17 1.55
N THR A 39 -1.61 -12.10 1.32
CA THR A 39 -1.95 -10.74 1.77
C THR A 39 -1.47 -9.71 0.74
N TRP A 40 -2.21 -8.60 0.63
CA TRP A 40 -1.78 -7.42 -0.10
C TRP A 40 -1.00 -6.42 0.77
N GLY A 41 -1.19 -6.47 2.08
CA GLY A 41 -0.40 -5.68 3.02
C GLY A 41 0.93 -6.34 3.38
N ARG A 42 1.78 -5.58 4.07
CA ARG A 42 3.10 -6.02 4.57
C ARG A 42 3.18 -5.90 6.09
N SER A 43 4.09 -6.64 6.71
CA SER A 43 4.43 -6.38 8.11
C SER A 43 5.21 -5.07 8.22
N VAL A 44 4.86 -4.22 9.18
CA VAL A 44 5.65 -3.02 9.52
C VAL A 44 6.87 -3.34 10.39
N PHE A 45 6.95 -4.55 10.96
CA PHE A 45 8.04 -4.99 11.84
C PHE A 45 9.18 -5.69 11.10
N SER A 46 8.90 -6.30 9.94
CA SER A 46 9.92 -7.05 9.18
C SER A 46 10.87 -6.15 8.39
N GLY A 47 10.49 -4.89 8.12
CA GLY A 47 11.21 -3.99 7.23
C GLY A 47 11.22 -4.44 5.76
N LEU A 48 10.42 -5.46 5.40
CA LEU A 48 10.32 -6.01 4.06
C LEU A 48 9.08 -5.48 3.33
N GLY A 49 9.18 -5.40 2.00
CA GLY A 49 8.10 -4.91 1.14
C GLY A 49 8.16 -3.41 0.88
N GLN A 50 7.44 -2.95 -0.14
CA GLN A 50 7.34 -1.54 -0.50
C GLN A 50 6.30 -0.85 0.40
N PRO A 51 6.65 0.21 1.14
CA PRO A 51 5.67 1.05 1.81
C PRO A 51 4.85 1.83 0.80
N PHE A 52 3.52 1.75 0.94
CA PHE A 52 2.56 2.54 0.20
C PHE A 52 1.26 2.66 1.01
N SER A 53 0.38 3.56 0.58
CA SER A 53 -1.00 3.64 1.03
C SER A 53 -1.90 3.84 -0.18
N ILE A 54 -3.08 3.22 -0.17
CA ILE A 54 -4.09 3.42 -1.19
C ILE A 54 -5.47 3.58 -0.54
N ASN A 55 -6.24 4.58 -0.99
CA ASN A 55 -7.65 4.72 -0.63
C ASN A 55 -8.48 5.14 -1.83
N TYR A 56 -9.69 4.61 -1.90
CA TYR A 56 -10.67 5.02 -2.90
C TYR A 56 -11.70 5.96 -2.25
N SER A 57 -11.83 7.18 -2.77
CA SER A 57 -12.75 8.19 -2.21
C SER A 57 -14.19 8.09 -2.74
N GLY A 58 -14.48 7.09 -3.58
CA GLY A 58 -15.77 6.93 -4.28
C GLY A 58 -15.75 7.44 -5.72
N THR A 59 -14.74 8.25 -6.09
CA THR A 59 -14.54 8.73 -7.47
C THR A 59 -13.15 8.40 -7.98
N VAL A 60 -12.13 8.58 -7.15
CA VAL A 60 -10.72 8.43 -7.54
C VAL A 60 -9.94 7.66 -6.48
N TYR A 61 -8.84 7.05 -6.88
CA TYR A 61 -7.84 6.47 -6.00
C TYR A 61 -6.84 7.55 -5.60
N HIS A 62 -6.54 7.65 -4.31
CA HIS A 62 -5.38 8.36 -3.81
C HIS A 62 -4.35 7.31 -3.43
N PHE A 63 -3.15 7.41 -4.00
CA PHE A 63 -2.08 6.45 -3.83
C PHE A 63 -0.80 7.18 -3.43
N SER A 64 -0.28 6.90 -2.24
CA SER A 64 0.96 7.50 -1.74
C SER A 64 2.06 6.46 -1.72
N MET A 65 3.20 6.79 -2.34
CA MET A 65 4.40 5.95 -2.35
C MET A 65 5.63 6.80 -2.57
N ASN A 66 6.72 6.48 -1.86
CA ASN A 66 7.99 7.21 -1.88
C ASN A 66 7.82 8.72 -1.63
N LYS A 67 7.85 9.55 -2.69
CA LYS A 67 7.81 11.02 -2.61
C LYS A 67 6.51 11.63 -3.13
N PHE A 68 5.59 10.80 -3.65
CA PHE A 68 4.42 11.31 -4.33
C PHE A 68 3.13 10.75 -3.75
N THR A 69 2.10 11.59 -3.81
CA THR A 69 0.70 11.17 -3.77
C THR A 69 0.11 11.34 -5.16
N LEU A 70 -0.34 10.24 -5.76
CA LEU A 70 -1.02 10.20 -7.06
C LEU A 70 -2.53 10.20 -6.85
N VAL A 71 -3.24 10.95 -7.70
CA VAL A 71 -4.70 10.86 -7.85
C VAL A 71 -4.99 10.20 -9.18
N PHE A 72 -5.67 9.07 -9.15
CA PHE A 72 -5.89 8.19 -10.30
C PHE A 72 -7.38 7.93 -10.48
N ASP A 73 -7.91 8.13 -11.68
CA ASP A 73 -9.34 8.00 -11.97
C ASP A 73 -9.80 6.57 -12.28
N GLY A 74 -8.85 5.63 -12.36
CA GLY A 74 -9.08 4.25 -12.79
C GLY A 74 -8.43 3.92 -14.15
N ASN A 75 -8.10 4.93 -14.94
CA ASN A 75 -7.42 4.80 -16.24
C ASN A 75 -6.09 5.54 -16.28
N GLU A 76 -6.07 6.81 -15.85
CA GLU A 76 -4.90 7.68 -15.89
C GLU A 76 -4.69 8.46 -14.60
N VAL A 77 -3.45 8.90 -14.38
CA VAL A 77 -3.09 9.77 -13.26
C VAL A 77 -3.53 11.18 -13.62
N ILE A 78 -4.46 11.73 -12.85
CA ILE A 78 -5.05 13.07 -13.06
C ILE A 78 -4.50 14.12 -12.08
N GLY A 79 -3.70 13.70 -11.10
CA GLY A 79 -3.01 14.60 -10.19
C GLY A 79 -1.78 13.96 -9.56
N VAL A 80 -0.76 14.76 -9.30
CA VAL A 80 0.48 14.37 -8.64
C VAL A 80 0.84 15.45 -7.64
N TYR A 81 1.15 15.05 -6.42
CA TYR A 81 1.46 15.94 -5.31
C TYR A 81 2.71 15.44 -4.60
N ASP A 82 3.46 16.34 -3.98
CA ASP A 82 4.49 15.95 -3.02
C ASP A 82 3.83 15.19 -1.86
N ILE A 83 4.51 14.18 -1.31
CA ILE A 83 3.96 13.36 -0.22
C ILE A 83 3.68 14.18 1.05
N ASP A 84 4.39 15.30 1.24
CA ASP A 84 4.19 16.23 2.35
C ASP A 84 3.11 17.29 2.07
N ASP A 85 2.54 17.32 0.86
CA ASP A 85 1.36 18.15 0.53
C ASP A 85 0.08 17.44 0.98
N TYR A 86 -0.14 17.42 2.30
CA TYR A 86 -1.28 16.73 2.93
C TYR A 86 -2.66 17.24 2.46
N TRP A 87 -2.73 18.45 1.93
CA TRP A 87 -3.97 19.09 1.48
C TRP A 87 -4.19 18.99 -0.02
N LEU A 88 -3.20 18.46 -0.76
CA LEU A 88 -3.23 18.31 -2.22
C LEU A 88 -3.48 19.67 -2.92
N GLU A 89 -2.81 20.73 -2.45
CA GLU A 89 -3.01 22.09 -2.96
C GLU A 89 -2.15 22.38 -4.21
N ASN A 90 -0.98 21.75 -4.30
CA ASN A 90 0.03 22.04 -5.32
C ASN A 90 0.17 20.86 -6.28
N ASN A 91 -0.68 20.81 -7.31
CA ASN A 91 -0.60 19.78 -8.33
C ASN A 91 0.63 20.00 -9.23
N ILE A 92 1.60 19.09 -9.13
CA ILE A 92 2.89 19.12 -9.83
C ILE A 92 2.95 18.20 -11.05
N ILE A 93 1.83 17.64 -11.50
CA ILE A 93 1.78 16.67 -12.62
C ILE A 93 2.45 17.15 -13.92
N ASN A 94 2.44 18.46 -14.19
CA ASN A 94 3.03 19.05 -15.40
C ASN A 94 4.49 19.50 -15.21
N ASP A 95 5.07 19.31 -14.02
CA ASP A 95 6.47 19.58 -13.77
C ASP A 95 7.34 18.54 -14.50
N LYS A 96 8.24 19.00 -15.37
CA LYS A 96 9.11 18.13 -16.17
C LYS A 96 10.32 17.61 -15.40
N THR A 97 10.55 18.12 -14.19
CA THR A 97 11.68 17.75 -13.33
C THR A 97 11.36 16.56 -12.42
N ILE A 98 10.07 16.22 -12.28
CA ILE A 98 9.62 15.07 -11.49
C ILE A 98 9.47 13.83 -12.38
N ASP A 99 9.64 12.66 -11.76
CA ASP A 99 9.39 11.35 -12.39
C ASP A 99 8.65 10.48 -11.38
N PHE A 100 7.38 10.20 -11.66
CA PHE A 100 6.49 9.35 -10.86
C PHE A 100 6.15 8.03 -11.56
N ASN A 101 6.88 7.65 -12.61
CA ASN A 101 6.58 6.44 -13.40
C ASN A 101 6.59 5.18 -12.54
N LYS A 102 7.47 5.12 -11.53
CA LYS A 102 7.56 3.97 -10.62
C LYS A 102 6.29 3.81 -9.79
N GLU A 103 5.79 4.91 -9.23
CA GLU A 103 4.56 5.00 -8.45
C GLU A 103 3.35 4.61 -9.31
N GLU A 104 3.27 5.14 -10.53
CA GLU A 104 2.16 4.83 -11.46
C GLU A 104 2.15 3.36 -11.88
N ILE A 105 3.32 2.80 -12.24
CA ILE A 105 3.43 1.37 -12.60
C ILE A 105 3.02 0.50 -11.42
N TYR A 106 3.47 0.83 -10.20
CA TYR A 106 3.14 0.07 -9.00
C TYR A 106 1.63 0.12 -8.71
N LEU A 107 1.02 1.31 -8.77
CA LEU A 107 -0.41 1.51 -8.58
C LEU A 107 -1.23 0.67 -9.57
N LYS A 108 -0.91 0.75 -10.86
CA LYS A 108 -1.62 -0.01 -11.90
C LYS A 108 -1.46 -1.52 -11.72
N ALA A 109 -0.26 -1.98 -11.41
CA ALA A 109 0.01 -3.40 -11.13
C ALA A 109 -0.75 -3.89 -9.89
N PHE A 110 -0.83 -3.08 -8.84
CA PHE A 110 -1.59 -3.39 -7.63
C PHE A 110 -3.08 -3.54 -7.92
N ILE A 111 -3.67 -2.57 -8.63
CA ILE A 111 -5.10 -2.63 -9.00
C ILE A 111 -5.38 -3.83 -9.89
N GLN A 112 -4.51 -4.12 -10.86
CA GLN A 112 -4.63 -5.28 -11.72
C GLN A 112 -4.60 -6.59 -10.92
N ASP A 113 -3.59 -6.81 -10.06
CA ASP A 113 -3.49 -8.01 -9.22
C ASP A 113 -4.72 -8.16 -8.31
N TYR A 114 -5.16 -7.06 -7.69
CA TYR A 114 -6.33 -7.06 -6.83
C TYR A 114 -7.58 -7.52 -7.60
N MET A 115 -7.86 -6.91 -8.75
CA MET A 115 -9.04 -7.24 -9.55
C MET A 115 -8.97 -8.67 -10.09
N ASP A 116 -7.84 -9.08 -10.65
CA ASP A 116 -7.66 -10.42 -11.22
C ASP A 116 -7.89 -11.50 -10.15
N ARG A 117 -7.33 -11.32 -8.94
CA ARG A 117 -7.48 -12.31 -7.86
C ARG A 117 -8.89 -12.37 -7.29
N ILE A 118 -9.59 -11.24 -7.23
CA ILE A 118 -10.97 -11.18 -6.77
C ILE A 118 -11.92 -11.80 -7.82
N ILE A 119 -11.78 -11.41 -9.09
CA ILE A 119 -12.63 -11.88 -10.20
C ILE A 119 -12.42 -13.38 -10.44
N ASP A 120 -11.17 -13.84 -10.51
CA ASP A 120 -10.85 -15.24 -10.78
C ASP A 120 -10.97 -16.14 -9.54
N LYS A 121 -11.40 -15.58 -8.40
CA LYS A 121 -11.47 -16.29 -7.10
C LYS A 121 -10.15 -16.95 -6.70
N LYS A 122 -9.00 -16.40 -7.14
CA LYS A 122 -7.63 -16.87 -6.85
C LYS A 122 -7.15 -16.43 -5.47
N LEU A 123 -8.03 -16.52 -4.46
CA LEU A 123 -7.71 -16.18 -3.07
C LEU A 123 -7.13 -17.39 -2.31
N ASN A 124 -7.27 -18.60 -2.84
CA ASN A 124 -6.81 -19.84 -2.22
C ASN A 124 -5.64 -20.46 -2.99
N TYR A 125 -4.62 -20.93 -2.26
CA TYR A 125 -3.53 -21.76 -2.78
C TYR A 125 -3.89 -23.26 -2.87
N PHE A 126 -5.18 -23.60 -2.95
CA PHE A 126 -5.56 -24.97 -3.28
C PHE A 126 -5.49 -25.10 -4.80
N LYS A 127 -4.42 -25.73 -5.30
CA LYS A 127 -4.53 -26.43 -6.59
C LYS A 127 -5.80 -27.26 -6.50
N SER A 128 -6.79 -26.97 -7.33
CA SER A 128 -7.85 -27.92 -7.60
C SER A 128 -7.17 -29.21 -8.03
N SER A 129 -7.23 -30.21 -7.16
CA SER A 129 -6.94 -31.59 -7.54
C SER A 129 -8.06 -31.99 -8.49
N GLU A 130 -7.84 -31.76 -9.78
CA GLU A 130 -8.40 -32.60 -10.84
C GLU A 130 -7.57 -33.89 -10.94
#